data_AF-A0AAV6CXT7-F1
#
_entry.id   AF-A0AAV6CXT7-F1
#
_cell.length_a   1.000
_cell.length_b   1.000
_cell.length_c   1.000
_cell.angle_alpha   90.00
_cell.angle_beta   90.00
_cell.angle_gamma   90.00
#
_symmetry.space_group_name_H-M   'P 1'
#
loop_
_entity.id
_entity.type
_entity.pdbx_description
1 polymer ?
#
loop_
_entity_poly.entity_id
_entity_poly.type
_entity_poly.pdbx_seq_one_letter_code
_entity_poly.pdbx_strand_id
1 'polypeptide(L)'
;MTDLLAARSQMAMSLGFHIIFAVVGIGMPLLMVVAEWRWRRSGDGIYLDLAHRWAKGTAILFAVGAVSGTVLSFELGLLWPAFMAHAGAIIGMPFSLEGFAFFTEAIFLGIYLYGWDRISPRAHLTAG
;
A
#
# COMPACT_ATOMS: atom_id res chain seq x y z
N MET A 1 12.44 -14.92 28.26
CA MET A 1 11.08 -14.48 27.86
C MET A 1 10.28 -15.74 27.55
N THR A 2 8.98 -15.79 27.85
CA THR A 2 8.14 -16.92 27.42
C THR A 2 7.83 -16.81 25.92
N ASP A 3 7.57 -17.93 25.26
CA ASP A 3 7.26 -17.97 23.81
C ASP A 3 6.09 -17.05 23.45
N LEU A 4 5.06 -16.99 24.30
CA LEU A 4 3.93 -16.08 24.12
C LEU A 4 4.34 -14.60 24.15
N LEU A 5 5.22 -14.21 25.07
CA LEU A 5 5.69 -12.83 25.16
C LEU A 5 6.59 -12.48 23.96
N ALA A 6 7.41 -13.42 23.49
CA ALA A 6 8.23 -13.24 22.29
C ALA A 6 7.36 -13.08 21.03
N ALA A 7 6.33 -13.92 20.86
CA ALA A 7 5.37 -13.81 19.76
C ALA A 7 4.65 -12.45 19.76
N ARG A 8 4.22 -11.97 20.94
CA ARG A 8 3.58 -10.65 21.08
C ARG A 8 4.53 -9.50 20.76
N SER A 9 5.76 -9.54 21.25
CA SER A 9 6.73 -8.48 21.00
C SER A 9 7.15 -8.41 19.53
N GLN A 10 7.34 -9.57 18.90
CA GLN A 10 7.70 -9.67 17.49
C GLN A 10 6.58 -9.08 16.61
N MET A 11 5.34 -9.57 16.78
CA MET A 11 4.18 -9.06 16.04
C MET A 11 3.95 -7.57 16.29
N ALA A 12 4.12 -7.08 17.52
CA ALA A 12 3.98 -5.67 17.84
C ALA A 12 5.02 -4.79 17.11
N MET A 13 6.27 -5.25 17.02
CA MET A 13 7.33 -4.55 16.29
C MET A 13 7.06 -4.56 14.79
N SER A 14 6.76 -5.72 14.21
CA SER A 14 6.46 -5.88 12.78
C SER A 14 5.24 -5.03 12.37
N LEU A 15 4.17 -5.06 13.17
CA LEU A 15 2.96 -4.28 12.89
C LEU A 15 3.18 -2.78 13.07
N GLY A 16 3.89 -2.39 14.13
CA GLY A 16 4.25 -0.99 14.39
C GLY A 16 5.14 -0.40 13.30
N PHE A 17 6.02 -1.21 12.71
CA PHE A 17 6.78 -0.81 11.52
C PHE A 17 5.88 -0.70 10.29
N HIS A 18 5.11 -1.75 10.00
CA HIS A 18 4.28 -1.83 8.78
C HIS A 18 3.25 -0.70 8.69
N ILE A 19 2.59 -0.36 9.80
CA ILE A 19 1.46 0.57 9.77
C ILE A 19 1.85 1.97 9.28
N ILE A 20 3.09 2.40 9.54
CA ILE A 20 3.62 3.69 9.08
C ILE A 20 3.63 3.76 7.55
N PHE A 21 4.06 2.68 6.90
CA PHE A 21 4.11 2.60 5.43
C PHE A 21 2.73 2.32 4.84
N ALA A 22 1.89 1.53 5.52
CA ALA A 22 0.53 1.24 5.09
C ALA A 22 -0.34 2.51 5.01
N VAL A 23 -0.30 3.38 6.03
CA VAL A 23 -1.09 4.63 5.99
C VAL A 23 -0.65 5.58 4.88
N VAL A 24 0.64 5.60 4.57
CA VAL A 24 1.18 6.35 3.42
C VAL A 24 0.70 5.73 2.11
N GLY A 25 0.75 4.40 2.00
CA GLY A 25 0.27 3.65 0.84
C GLY A 25 -1.20 3.93 0.52
N ILE A 26 -2.04 4.12 1.53
CA ILE A 26 -3.47 4.47 1.34
C ILE A 26 -3.67 5.96 1.05
N GLY A 27 -2.99 6.84 1.78
CA GLY A 27 -3.25 8.28 1.71
C GLY A 27 -2.63 8.98 0.51
N MET A 28 -1.40 8.61 0.13
CA MET A 28 -0.65 9.31 -0.91
C MET A 28 -1.22 9.15 -2.33
N PRO A 29 -1.72 7.97 -2.76
CA PRO A 29 -2.34 7.83 -4.08
C PRO A 29 -3.49 8.81 -4.29
N LEU A 30 -4.36 8.98 -3.28
CA LEU A 30 -5.44 9.96 -3.35
C LEU A 30 -4.90 11.39 -3.51
N LEU A 31 -3.87 11.77 -2.76
CA LEU A 31 -3.25 13.09 -2.86
C LEU A 31 -2.60 13.33 -4.23
N MET A 32 -1.99 12.28 -4.80
CA MET A 32 -1.40 12.33 -6.14
C MET A 32 -2.47 12.57 -7.21
N VAL A 33 -3.57 11.82 -7.18
CA VAL A 33 -4.71 12.00 -8.11
C VAL A 33 -5.32 13.39 -7.98
N VAL A 34 -5.50 13.87 -6.75
CA VAL A 34 -6.03 15.22 -6.50
C VAL A 34 -5.09 16.28 -7.07
N ALA A 35 -3.77 16.13 -6.91
CA ALA A 35 -2.79 17.04 -7.49
C ALA A 35 -2.85 17.02 -9.03
N GLU A 36 -2.85 15.84 -9.66
CA GLU A 36 -2.99 15.73 -11.11
C GLU A 36 -4.30 16.36 -11.60
N TRP A 37 -5.43 16.05 -10.96
CA TRP A 37 -6.73 16.62 -11.32
C TRP A 37 -6.71 18.16 -11.21
N ARG A 38 -6.08 18.70 -10.16
CA ARG A 38 -6.00 20.13 -9.93
C ARG A 38 -5.15 20.81 -11.01
N TRP A 39 -4.00 20.23 -11.37
CA TRP A 39 -3.18 20.68 -12.50
C TRP A 39 -3.98 20.70 -13.80
N ARG A 40 -4.72 19.62 -14.11
CA ARG A 40 -5.54 19.54 -15.33
C ARG A 40 -6.63 20.59 -15.40
N ARG A 41 -7.16 21.02 -14.25
CA ARG A 41 -8.20 22.05 -14.15
C ARG A 41 -7.63 23.48 -14.19
N SER A 42 -6.50 23.74 -13.53
CA SER A 42 -5.96 25.10 -13.38
C SER A 42 -4.83 25.45 -14.34
N GLY A 43 -4.11 24.46 -14.88
CA GLY A 43 -2.86 24.65 -15.62
C GLY A 43 -1.66 25.02 -14.75
N ASP A 44 -1.82 25.06 -13.42
CA ASP A 44 -0.74 25.45 -12.50
C ASP A 44 0.28 24.32 -12.33
N GLY A 45 1.50 24.57 -12.81
CA GLY A 45 2.61 23.61 -12.82
C GLY A 45 3.05 23.12 -11.44
N ILE A 46 2.72 23.84 -10.35
CA ILE A 46 3.04 23.39 -8.99
C ILE A 46 2.37 22.05 -8.69
N TYR A 47 1.12 21.87 -9.13
CA TYR A 47 0.39 20.62 -8.90
C TYR A 47 0.94 19.44 -9.72
N LEU A 48 1.45 19.72 -10.92
CA LEU A 48 2.15 18.71 -11.73
C LEU A 48 3.44 18.26 -11.05
N ASP A 49 4.21 19.20 -10.52
CA ASP A 49 5.43 18.91 -9.76
C ASP A 49 5.12 18.09 -8.51
N LEU A 50 4.04 18.41 -7.79
CA LEU A 50 3.58 17.63 -6.64
C LEU A 50 3.23 16.19 -7.05
N ALA A 51 2.41 16.01 -8.09
CA ALA A 51 2.03 14.70 -8.59
C ALA A 51 3.25 13.84 -8.93
N HIS A 52 4.23 14.37 -9.67
CA HIS A 52 5.46 13.66 -10.01
C HIS A 52 6.36 13.33 -8.81
N ARG A 53 6.57 14.30 -7.92
CA ARG A 53 7.47 14.11 -6.76
C ARG A 53 6.87 13.13 -5.76
N TRP A 54 5.58 13.26 -5.48
CA TRP A 54 4.87 12.35 -4.59
C TRP A 54 4.78 10.94 -5.16
N ALA A 55 4.58 10.77 -6.48
CA ALA A 55 4.59 9.45 -7.09
C ALA A 55 5.91 8.70 -6.84
N LYS A 56 7.05 9.37 -7.05
CA LYS A 56 8.38 8.77 -6.81
C LYS A 56 8.58 8.36 -5.35
N GLY A 57 8.20 9.24 -4.40
CA GLY A 57 8.30 8.93 -2.97
C GLY A 57 7.37 7.79 -2.55
N THR A 58 6.12 7.83 -3.02
CA THR A 58 5.10 6.81 -2.74
C THR A 58 5.53 5.45 -3.26
N ALA A 59 6.14 5.36 -4.44
CA ALA A 59 6.64 4.10 -4.98
C ALA A 59 7.66 3.40 -4.04
N ILE A 60 8.57 4.18 -3.45
CA ILE A 60 9.58 3.64 -2.52
C ILE A 60 8.91 3.17 -1.23
N LEU A 61 8.03 4.00 -0.66
CA LEU A 61 7.35 3.70 0.60
C LEU A 61 6.37 2.52 0.45
N PHE A 62 5.69 2.44 -0.69
CA PHE A 62 4.80 1.35 -1.06
C PHE A 62 5.54 0.02 -1.13
N ALA A 63 6.75 -0.02 -1.72
CA ALA A 63 7.57 -1.22 -1.77
C ALA A 63 7.97 -1.72 -0.37
N VAL A 64 8.32 -0.81 0.55
CA VAL A 64 8.61 -1.16 1.96
C VAL A 64 7.36 -1.66 2.67
N GLY A 65 6.21 -1.03 2.43
CA GLY A 65 4.90 -1.48 2.91
C GLY A 65 4.58 -2.90 2.45
N ALA A 66 4.77 -3.21 1.17
CA ALA A 66 4.51 -4.53 0.58
C ALA A 66 5.31 -5.66 1.27
N VAL A 67 6.61 -5.44 1.46
CA VAL A 67 7.50 -6.43 2.08
C VAL A 67 7.14 -6.62 3.55
N SER A 68 6.90 -5.54 4.29
CA SER A 68 6.52 -5.63 5.71
C SER A 68 5.14 -6.25 5.92
N GLY A 69 4.18 -6.02 5.01
CA GLY A 69 2.88 -6.70 5.04
C GLY A 69 3.00 -8.21 4.80
N THR A 70 3.89 -8.61 3.88
CA THR A 70 4.21 -10.02 3.64
C THR A 70 4.72 -10.70 4.91
N VAL A 71 5.63 -10.04 5.66
CA VAL A 71 6.11 -10.55 6.95
C VAL A 71 4.95 -10.82 7.90
N LEU A 72 4.01 -9.87 8.06
CA LEU A 72 2.84 -10.02 8.92
C LEU A 72 1.94 -11.20 8.53
N SER A 73 1.72 -11.40 7.22
CA SER A 73 0.94 -12.54 6.70
C SER A 73 1.50 -13.88 7.16
N PHE A 74 2.83 -14.04 7.13
CA PHE A 74 3.49 -15.25 7.62
C PHE A 74 3.51 -15.31 9.15
N GLU A 75 3.73 -14.19 9.84
CA GLU A 75 3.72 -14.14 11.31
C GLU A 75 2.37 -14.57 11.90
N LEU A 76 1.23 -14.31 11.24
CA LEU A 76 -0.07 -14.82 11.67
C LEU A 76 -0.09 -16.36 11.73
N GLY A 77 0.45 -17.04 10.72
CA GLY A 77 0.52 -18.50 10.69
C GLY A 77 1.56 -19.09 11.65
N LEU A 78 2.74 -18.47 11.72
CA LEU A 78 3.88 -18.98 12.46
C LEU A 78 3.78 -18.70 13.97
N LEU A 79 3.36 -17.49 14.35
CA LEU A 79 3.32 -17.06 15.75
C LEU A 79 1.97 -17.38 16.42
N TRP A 80 0.89 -17.52 15.63
CA TRP A 80 -0.47 -17.71 16.14
C TRP A 80 -1.20 -18.93 15.54
N PRO A 81 -0.60 -20.14 15.54
CA PRO A 81 -1.15 -21.31 14.86
C PRO A 81 -2.53 -21.75 15.41
N ALA A 82 -2.72 -21.71 16.73
CA ALA A 82 -4.01 -22.06 17.35
C ALA A 82 -5.12 -21.05 17.00
N PHE A 83 -4.77 -19.77 16.87
CA PHE A 83 -5.70 -18.73 16.41
C PHE A 83 -6.08 -18.96 14.95
N MET A 84 -5.10 -19.22 14.08
CA MET A 84 -5.35 -19.50 12.66
C MET A 84 -6.15 -20.79 12.45
N ALA A 85 -5.97 -21.81 13.28
CA ALA A 85 -6.78 -23.02 13.24
C ALA A 85 -8.27 -22.75 13.55
N HIS A 86 -8.57 -21.76 14.40
CA HIS A 86 -9.94 -21.44 14.80
C HIS A 86 -10.59 -20.35 13.95
N ALA A 87 -9.88 -19.24 13.72
CA ALA A 87 -10.40 -18.05 13.07
C ALA A 87 -9.94 -17.88 11.61
N GLY A 88 -8.97 -18.70 11.14
CA GLY A 88 -8.38 -18.57 9.80
C GLY A 88 -9.39 -18.64 8.67
N ALA A 89 -10.41 -19.51 8.78
CA ALA A 89 -11.47 -19.62 7.79
C ALA A 89 -12.34 -18.34 7.67
N ILE A 90 -12.41 -17.54 8.74
CA ILE A 90 -13.19 -16.29 8.79
C ILE A 90 -12.34 -15.12 8.29
N ILE A 91 -11.11 -15.00 8.78
CA ILE A 91 -10.25 -13.84 8.48
C ILE A 91 -9.48 -14.00 7.16
N GLY A 92 -9.28 -15.23 6.68
CA GLY A 92 -8.51 -15.50 5.48
C GLY A 92 -9.14 -14.92 4.21
N MET A 93 -10.48 -14.86 4.14
CA MET A 93 -11.16 -14.24 3.00
C MET A 93 -10.94 -12.72 2.94
N PRO A 94 -11.19 -11.94 4.01
CA PRO A 94 -10.79 -10.52 4.07
C PRO A 94 -9.31 -10.28 3.75
N PHE A 95 -8.41 -11.12 4.27
CA PHE A 95 -6.97 -11.02 3.98
C PHE A 95 -6.65 -11.26 2.49
N SER A 96 -7.37 -12.19 1.86
CA SER A 96 -7.23 -12.44 0.42
C SER A 96 -7.74 -11.27 -0.42
N LEU A 97 -8.83 -10.62 0.02
CA LEU A 97 -9.35 -9.41 -0.63
C LEU A 97 -8.40 -8.24 -0.50
N GLU A 98 -7.76 -8.06 0.65
CA GLU A 98 -6.68 -7.08 0.83
C GLU A 98 -5.53 -7.35 -0.16
N GLY A 99 -5.07 -8.61 -0.28
CA GLY A 99 -4.04 -8.98 -1.25
C GLY A 99 -4.43 -8.69 -2.70
N PHE A 100 -5.70 -8.94 -3.07
CA PHE A 100 -6.23 -8.59 -4.40
C PHE A 100 -6.24 -7.07 -4.63
N ALA A 101 -6.72 -6.30 -3.66
CA ALA A 101 -6.78 -4.84 -3.75
C ALA A 101 -5.37 -4.24 -3.83
N PHE A 102 -4.46 -4.71 -2.98
CA PHE A 102 -3.05 -4.32 -2.98
C PHE A 102 -2.37 -4.60 -4.33
N PHE A 103 -2.59 -5.78 -4.90
CA PHE A 103 -1.98 -6.11 -6.19
C PHE A 103 -2.56 -5.26 -7.33
N THR A 104 -3.87 -4.99 -7.29
CA THR A 104 -4.52 -4.07 -8.22
C THR A 104 -3.90 -2.67 -8.11
N GLU A 105 -3.78 -2.15 -6.89
CA GLU A 105 -3.13 -0.86 -6.62
C GLU A 105 -1.67 -0.83 -7.12
N ALA A 106 -0.91 -1.91 -6.92
CA ALA A 106 0.47 -2.00 -7.39
C ALA A 106 0.60 -1.92 -8.92
N ILE A 107 -0.30 -2.58 -9.66
CA ILE A 107 -0.36 -2.50 -11.12
C ILE A 107 -0.65 -1.07 -11.56
N PHE A 108 -1.70 -0.47 -11.00
CA PHE A 108 -2.17 0.86 -11.38
C PHE A 108 -1.20 1.97 -10.97
N LEU A 109 -0.55 1.86 -9.82
CA LEU A 109 0.58 2.72 -9.43
C LEU A 109 1.74 2.63 -10.42
N GLY A 110 2.05 1.43 -10.92
CA GLY A 110 3.02 1.24 -11.99
C GLY A 110 2.62 1.96 -13.28
N ILE A 111 1.34 1.87 -13.67
CA ILE A 111 0.81 2.61 -14.82
C ILE A 111 0.91 4.12 -14.59
N TYR A 112 0.54 4.63 -13.41
CA TYR A 112 0.62 6.04 -13.05
C TYR A 112 2.07 6.57 -13.06
N LEU A 113 3.04 5.75 -12.64
CA LEU A 113 4.46 6.14 -12.64
C LEU A 113 5.04 6.27 -14.05
N TYR A 114 4.66 5.36 -14.95
CA TYR A 114 5.29 5.25 -16.28
C TYR A 114 4.39 5.69 -17.45
N GLY A 115 3.16 6.09 -17.16
CA GLY A 115 2.11 6.34 -18.14
C GLY A 115 2.03 7.77 -18.68
N TRP A 116 2.67 8.74 -18.04
CA TRP A 116 2.53 10.17 -18.34
C TRP A 116 2.55 10.53 -19.83
N ASP A 117 3.51 9.99 -20.58
CA ASP A 117 3.67 10.24 -22.04
C ASP A 117 3.25 9.04 -22.90
N ARG A 118 2.65 8.00 -22.31
CA ARG A 118 2.35 6.71 -23.00
C ARG A 118 0.85 6.42 -23.15
N ILE A 119 0.02 7.03 -22.32
CA ILE A 119 -1.44 6.83 -22.35
C ILE A 119 -2.17 8.16 -22.43
N SER A 120 -3.46 8.09 -22.78
CA SER A 120 -4.27 9.31 -22.85
C SER A 120 -4.32 10.01 -21.49
N PRO A 121 -4.40 11.35 -21.46
CA PRO A 121 -4.37 12.06 -20.18
C PRO A 121 -5.56 11.70 -19.27
N ARG A 122 -6.73 11.33 -19.82
CA ARG A 122 -7.85 10.81 -19.02
C ARG A 122 -7.56 9.44 -18.43
N ALA A 123 -6.97 8.54 -19.22
CA ALA A 123 -6.58 7.21 -18.77
C ALA A 123 -5.53 7.28 -17.65
N HIS A 124 -4.60 8.23 -17.73
CA HIS A 124 -3.61 8.48 -16.67
C HIS A 124 -4.27 8.86 -15.35
N LEU A 125 -5.17 9.85 -15.38
CA LEU A 125 -5.87 10.29 -14.18
C LEU A 125 -6.73 9.19 -13.56
N THR A 126 -7.35 8.33 -14.36
CA THR A 126 -8.15 7.19 -13.87
C THR A 126 -7.30 5.99 -13.42
N ALA A 127 -6.01 5.99 -13.75
CA ALA A 127 -5.08 4.95 -13.33
C ALA A 127 -4.48 5.22 -11.96
N GLY A 128 -4.54 6.46 -11.47
CA GLY A 128 -4.29 6.77 -10.06
C GLY A 128 -5.58 6.64 -9.27
#